data_AF-A0A3B0UL49-F1
#
_entry.id   AF-A0A3B0UL49-F1
#
_cell.length_a   1.000
_cell.length_b   1.000
_cell.length_c   1.000
_cell.angle_alpha   90.00
_cell.angle_beta   90.00
_cell.angle_gamma   90.00
#
_symmetry.space_group_name_H-M   'P 1'
#
loop_
_entity.id
_entity.type
_entity.pdbx_description
1 polymer ?
#
loop_
_entity_poly.entity_id
_entity_poly.type
_entity_poly.pdbx_seq_one_letter_code
_entity_poly.pdbx_strand_id
1 'polypeptide(L)'
;MFHLEIAKISRNPVFEALNAALADWLKDQRVKSSAASPDFSGVVAQHQEIYDAIVEKNVEKAADAMDRHLSEVAQKYWKAVLE
;
A
#
# COMPACT_ATOMS: atom_id res chain seq x y z
N MET A 1 2.75 -8.28 -0.62
CA MET A 1 2.31 -9.19 0.45
C MET A 1 1.25 -8.55 1.32
N PHE A 2 1.47 -7.41 1.99
CA PHE A 2 0.48 -6.80 2.90
C PHE A 2 -0.94 -6.58 2.32
N HIS A 3 -1.11 -5.81 1.25
CA HIS A 3 -2.45 -5.51 0.69
C HIS A 3 -3.22 -6.75 0.21
N LEU A 4 -2.51 -7.78 -0.26
CA LEU A 4 -3.13 -9.04 -0.69
C LEU A 4 -3.81 -9.75 0.49
N GLU A 5 -3.20 -9.74 1.67
CA GLU A 5 -3.79 -10.36 2.86
C GLU A 5 -5.06 -9.63 3.29
N ILE A 6 -5.11 -8.30 3.19
CA ILE A 6 -6.34 -7.53 3.41
C ILE A 6 -7.42 -7.93 2.38
N ALA A 7 -7.05 -8.05 1.10
CA ALA A 7 -7.98 -8.46 0.05
C ALA A 7 -8.58 -9.84 0.31
N LYS A 8 -7.79 -10.82 0.77
CA LYS A 8 -8.25 -12.17 1.11
C LYS A 8 -9.28 -12.21 2.25
N ILE A 9 -9.18 -11.29 3.22
CA ILE A 9 -10.13 -11.22 4.35
C ILE A 9 -11.57 -11.02 3.85
N SER A 10 -11.75 -10.29 2.74
CA SER A 10 -13.06 -10.07 2.13
C SER A 10 -13.74 -11.35 1.60
N ARG A 11 -12.96 -12.41 1.35
CA ARG A 11 -13.38 -13.63 0.63
C ARG A 11 -14.03 -13.33 -0.73
N ASN A 12 -13.68 -12.20 -1.34
CA ASN A 12 -14.13 -11.82 -2.67
C ASN A 12 -12.98 -12.02 -3.66
N PRO A 13 -13.06 -13.02 -4.56
CA PRO A 13 -11.99 -13.33 -5.50
C PRO A 13 -11.70 -12.19 -6.49
N VAL A 14 -12.64 -11.26 -6.68
CA VAL A 14 -12.41 -10.06 -7.51
C VAL A 14 -11.31 -9.18 -6.93
N PHE A 15 -11.25 -9.00 -5.61
CA PHE A 15 -10.22 -8.16 -4.98
C PHE A 15 -8.83 -8.81 -5.04
N GLU A 16 -8.76 -10.13 -4.93
CA GLU A 16 -7.50 -10.86 -5.11
C GLU A 16 -6.99 -10.75 -6.54
N ALA A 17 -7.88 -10.93 -7.54
CA ALA A 17 -7.54 -10.79 -8.94
C ALA A 17 -7.09 -9.36 -9.30
N LEU A 18 -7.78 -8.33 -8.79
CA LEU A 18 -7.39 -6.94 -8.96
C LEU A 18 -6.03 -6.65 -8.34
N ASN A 19 -5.79 -7.10 -7.10
CA ASN A 19 -4.49 -6.93 -6.47
C ASN A 19 -3.37 -7.62 -7.27
N ALA A 20 -3.61 -8.82 -7.80
CA ALA A 20 -2.63 -9.54 -8.63
C ALA A 20 -2.32 -8.78 -9.93
N ALA A 21 -3.35 -8.32 -10.66
CA ALA A 21 -3.17 -7.56 -11.89
C ALA A 21 -2.43 -6.23 -11.67
N LEU A 22 -2.74 -5.53 -10.57
CA LEU A 22 -2.07 -4.28 -10.21
C LEU A 22 -0.63 -4.50 -9.74
N ALA A 23 -0.31 -5.63 -9.10
CA ALA A 23 1.04 -5.90 -8.60
C ALA A 23 2.09 -5.92 -9.73
N ASP A 24 1.73 -6.44 -10.90
CA ASP A 24 2.62 -6.44 -12.07
C ASP A 24 2.83 -5.02 -12.61
N TRP A 25 1.77 -4.22 -12.69
CA TRP A 25 1.87 -2.83 -13.13
C TRP A 25 2.68 -1.96 -12.16
N LEU A 26 2.50 -2.16 -10.85
CA LEU A 26 3.17 -1.40 -9.79
C LEU A 26 4.59 -1.91 -9.49
N LYS A 27 5.07 -2.93 -10.19
CA LYS A 27 6.42 -3.49 -9.97
C LYS A 27 7.51 -2.44 -10.22
N ASP A 28 7.39 -1.67 -11.31
CA ASP A 28 8.31 -0.55 -11.61
C ASP A 28 8.28 0.51 -10.51
N GLN A 29 7.08 0.89 -10.07
CA GLN A 29 6.87 1.83 -8.97
C GLN A 29 7.60 1.39 -7.71
N ARG A 30 7.41 0.13 -7.33
CA ARG A 30 7.97 -0.43 -6.10
C ARG A 30 9.50 -0.45 -6.15
N VAL A 31 10.10 -0.84 -7.29
CA VAL A 31 11.56 -0.87 -7.47
C VAL A 31 12.14 0.55 -7.37
N LYS A 32 11.59 1.52 -8.10
CA LYS A 32 12.11 2.89 -8.13
C LYS A 32 11.92 3.62 -6.80
N SER A 33 10.73 3.53 -6.19
CA SER A 33 10.47 4.15 -4.88
C SER A 33 11.32 3.56 -3.76
N SER A 34 11.63 2.26 -3.84
CA SER A 34 12.48 1.57 -2.85
C SER A 34 13.97 1.88 -3.05
N ALA A 35 14.42 2.10 -4.29
CA ALA A 35 15.79 2.52 -4.58
C ALA A 35 16.06 3.97 -4.12
N ALA A 36 15.06 4.84 -4.20
CA ALA A 36 15.17 6.25 -3.79
C ALA A 36 15.19 6.47 -2.27
N SER A 37 14.69 5.52 -1.47
CA SER A 37 14.64 5.62 -0.01
C SER A 37 14.92 4.26 0.65
N PRO A 38 16.16 3.98 1.09
CA PRO A 38 16.48 2.72 1.77
C PRO A 38 15.87 2.63 3.19
N ASP A 39 15.36 3.73 3.74
CA ASP A 39 14.62 3.73 4.98
C ASP A 39 13.14 3.37 4.75
N PHE A 40 12.72 2.23 5.28
CA PHE A 40 11.36 1.70 5.22
C PHE A 40 10.56 1.94 6.50
N SER A 41 11.14 2.56 7.53
CA SER A 41 10.50 2.74 8.85
C SER A 41 9.14 3.45 8.74
N GLY A 42 9.05 4.51 7.94
CA GLY A 42 7.79 5.21 7.70
C GLY A 42 6.73 4.35 7.00
N VAL A 43 7.13 3.51 6.05
CA VAL A 43 6.20 2.60 5.35
C VAL A 43 5.69 1.51 6.29
N VAL A 44 6.55 1.00 7.18
CA VAL A 44 6.14 0.03 8.21
C VAL A 44 5.16 0.66 9.19
N ALA A 45 5.41 1.89 9.64
CA ALA A 45 4.51 2.61 10.54
C ALA A 45 3.11 2.81 9.90
N GLN A 46 3.06 3.17 8.62
CA GLN A 46 1.80 3.31 7.89
C GLN A 46 1.03 1.98 7.76
N HIS A 47 1.72 0.87 7.50
CA HIS A 47 1.07 -0.45 7.50
C HIS A 47 0.52 -0.81 8.89
N GLN A 48 1.23 -0.43 9.96
CA GLN A 48 0.75 -0.62 11.33
C GLN A 48 -0.53 0.19 11.60
N GLU A 49 -0.59 1.46 11.17
CA GLU A 49 -1.80 2.29 11.30
C GLU A 49 -3.03 1.65 10.61
N ILE A 50 -2.83 1.13 9.40
CA ILE A 50 -3.88 0.41 8.64
C ILE A 50 -4.33 -0.83 9.42
N TYR A 51 -3.37 -1.64 9.89
CA TYR A 51 -3.66 -2.85 10.64
C TYR A 51 -4.44 -2.55 11.92
N ASP A 52 -4.01 -1.55 12.70
CA ASP A 52 -4.66 -1.17 13.95
C ASP A 52 -6.10 -0.69 13.70
N ALA A 53 -6.33 0.09 12.64
CA ALA A 53 -7.67 0.52 12.25
C ALA A 53 -8.59 -0.65 11.86
N ILE A 54 -8.05 -1.67 11.19
CA ILE A 54 -8.78 -2.90 10.85
C ILE A 54 -9.12 -3.69 12.13
N VAL A 55 -8.17 -3.82 13.06
CA VAL A 55 -8.38 -4.49 14.36
C VAL A 55 -9.47 -3.79 15.17
N GLU A 56 -9.47 -2.46 15.17
CA GLU A 56 -10.51 -1.62 15.78
C GLU A 56 -11.86 -1.71 15.06
N LYS A 57 -11.93 -2.37 13.90
CA LYS A 57 -13.10 -2.43 13.00
C LYS A 57 -13.60 -1.05 12.56
N ASN A 58 -12.70 -0.08 12.48
CA ASN A 58 -13.01 1.27 12.06
C ASN A 58 -12.72 1.41 10.55
N VAL A 59 -13.78 1.27 9.76
CA VAL A 59 -13.71 1.26 8.29
C VAL A 59 -13.17 2.58 7.74
N GLU A 60 -13.65 3.71 8.26
CA GLU A 60 -13.22 5.05 7.82
C GLU A 60 -11.74 5.26 8.11
N LYS A 61 -11.30 4.96 9.34
CA LYS A 61 -9.89 5.09 9.73
C LYS A 61 -8.98 4.19 8.89
N ALA A 62 -9.42 2.97 8.57
CA ALA A 62 -8.64 2.05 7.74
C ALA A 62 -8.53 2.54 6.29
N ALA A 63 -9.63 3.07 5.73
CA ALA A 63 -9.64 3.65 4.40
C ALA A 63 -8.75 4.89 4.32
N ASP A 64 -8.87 5.82 5.27
CA ASP A 64 -8.06 7.04 5.32
C ASP A 64 -6.56 6.73 5.49
N ALA A 65 -6.21 5.75 6.33
CA ALA A 65 -4.82 5.32 6.50
C ALA A 65 -4.25 4.71 5.20
N MET A 66 -5.05 3.91 4.49
CA MET A 66 -4.66 3.35 3.19
C MET A 66 -4.48 4.45 2.14
N ASP A 67 -5.38 5.42 2.07
CA ASP A 67 -5.32 6.52 1.10
C ASP A 67 -4.08 7.39 1.30
N ARG A 68 -3.76 7.75 2.55
CA ARG A 68 -2.52 8.47 2.90
C ARG A 68 -1.28 7.67 2.48
N HIS A 69 -1.24 6.38 2.84
CA HIS A 69 -0.12 5.50 2.49
C HIS A 69 0.11 5.46 0.96
N LEU A 70 -0.94 5.22 0.17
CA LEU A 70 -0.84 5.14 -1.28
C LEU A 70 -0.46 6.49 -1.91
N SER A 71 -0.99 7.59 -1.38
CA SER A 71 -0.66 8.94 -1.83
C SER A 71 0.82 9.28 -1.63
N GLU A 72 1.39 8.95 -0.47
CA GLU A 72 2.82 9.15 -0.22
C GLU A 72 3.71 8.28 -1.11
N VAL A 73 3.33 7.02 -1.32
CA VAL A 73 4.06 6.12 -2.23
C VAL A 73 4.05 6.66 -3.66
N ALA A 74 2.92 7.19 -4.12
CA ALA A 74 2.79 7.84 -5.42
C ALA A 74 3.68 9.10 -5.52
N GLN A 75 3.67 9.97 -4.52
CA GLN A 75 4.51 11.17 -4.49
C GLN A 75 6.01 10.82 -4.57
N LYS A 76 6.46 9.83 -3.77
CA LYS A 76 7.86 9.37 -3.81
C LYS A 76 8.26 8.82 -5.17
N TYR A 77 7.37 8.05 -5.81
CA TYR A 77 7.62 7.55 -7.16
C TYR A 77 7.79 8.68 -8.17
N TRP A 78 6.83 9.60 -8.23
CA TRP A 78 6.87 10.69 -9.21
C TRP A 78 8.06 11.60 -8.99
N LYS A 79 8.45 11.85 -7.73
CA LYS A 79 9.69 12.56 -7.43
C LYS A 79 10.91 11.83 -8.00
N ALA A 80 11.03 10.52 -7.76
CA ALA A 80 12.16 9.73 -8.23
C ALA A 80 12.22 9.52 -9.75
N VAL A 81 11.11 9.76 -10.47
CA VAL A 81 11.04 9.64 -11.94
C VAL A 81 11.28 10.99 -12.64
N LEU A 82 11.00 12.10 -11.97
CA LEU A 82 11.12 13.46 -12.53
C LEU A 82 12.46 14.14 -12.21
N GLU A 83 13.20 13.64 -11.23
CA GLU A 83 14.58 14.05 -10.89
C GLU A 83 15.63 13.16 -11.58
#